data_AF-R2T963-F1
#
_entry.id   AF-R2T963-F1
#
_cell.length_a   1.000
_cell.length_b   1.000
_cell.length_c   1.000
_cell.angle_alpha   90.00
_cell.angle_beta   90.00
_cell.angle_gamma   90.00
#
_symmetry.space_group_name_H-M   'P 1'
#
loop_
_entity.id
_entity.type
_entity.pdbx_description
1 polymer ?
#
loop_
_entity_poly.entity_id
_entity_poly.type
_entity_poly.pdbx_seq_one_letter_code
_entity_poly.pdbx_strand_id
1 'polypeptide(L)' 'MAYHTYEFLKKRRNDPKWREAYISARNKKIISFLVLGNLFFWGAILWRYIERNDIDVMSYIYELKQRIIDQIN' A
#
# COMPACT_ATOMS: atom_id res chain seq x y z
N MET A 1 -13.94 10.45 21.18
CA MET A 1 -12.67 9.72 20.91
C MET A 1 -12.93 8.24 21.17
N ALA A 2 -13.09 7.41 20.14
CA ALA A 2 -13.46 6.00 20.34
C ALA A 2 -12.27 5.19 20.86
N TYR A 3 -12.21 4.94 22.17
CA TYR A 3 -11.16 4.18 22.88
C TYR A 3 -11.24 2.65 22.65
N HIS A 4 -11.76 2.19 21.51
CA HIS A 4 -11.90 0.77 21.22
C HIS A 4 -10.76 0.32 20.30
N THR A 5 -9.64 -0.05 20.92
CA THR A 5 -8.50 -0.65 20.21
C THR A 5 -8.89 -2.00 19.59
N TYR A 6 -8.09 -2.47 18.63
CA TYR A 6 -8.31 -3.80 18.05
C TYR A 6 -8.34 -4.90 19.13
N GLU A 7 -7.48 -4.81 20.15
CA GLU A 7 -7.45 -5.76 21.27
C GLU A 7 -8.74 -5.72 22.09
N PHE A 8 -9.33 -4.54 22.29
CA PHE A 8 -10.65 -4.40 22.93
C PHE A 8 -11.73 -5.16 22.14
N LEU A 9 -11.75 -5.00 20.82
CA LEU A 9 -12.72 -5.64 19.94
C LEU A 9 -12.48 -7.15 19.83
N LYS A 10 -11.21 -7.58 19.79
CA LYS A 10 -10.80 -8.98 19.73
C LYS A 10 -11.27 -9.77 20.95
N LYS A 11 -11.18 -9.17 22.15
CA LYS A 11 -11.69 -9.77 23.40
C LYS A 11 -13.20 -9.96 23.38
N ARG A 12 -13.94 -9.11 22.66
CA ARG A 12 -15.42 -9.11 22.56
C ARG A 12 -15.95 -9.62 21.23
N ARG A 13 -15.18 -10.45 20.52
CA ARG A 13 -15.52 -10.94 19.18
C ARG A 13 -16.87 -11.67 19.08
N ASN A 14 -17.34 -12.23 20.19
CA ASN A 14 -18.60 -12.99 20.27
C ASN A 14 -19.79 -12.13 20.73
N ASP A 15 -19.57 -10.91 21.22
CA ASP A 15 -20.64 -10.02 21.66
C ASP A 15 -21.36 -9.43 20.45
N PRO A 16 -22.69 -9.58 20.31
CA PRO A 16 -23.44 -9.09 19.13
C PRO A 16 -23.20 -7.61 18.86
N LYS A 17 -23.12 -6.80 19.93
CA LYS A 17 -22.86 -5.34 19.86
C LYS A 17 -21.51 -4.99 19.22
N TRP A 18 -20.48 -5.81 19.41
CA TRP A 18 -19.10 -5.49 19.03
C TRP A 18 -18.57 -6.34 17.87
N ARG A 19 -19.33 -7.38 17.48
CA ARG A 19 -18.95 -8.34 16.45
C ARG A 19 -18.69 -7.69 15.09
N GLU A 20 -19.55 -6.79 14.64
CA GLU A 20 -19.38 -6.09 13.37
C GLU A 20 -18.15 -5.18 13.38
N ALA A 21 -17.95 -4.41 14.46
CA ALA A 21 -16.79 -3.56 14.63
C ALA A 21 -15.48 -4.37 14.64
N TYR A 22 -15.47 -5.53 15.28
CA TYR A 22 -14.35 -6.47 15.24
C TYR A 22 -14.08 -6.98 13.82
N ILE A 23 -15.11 -7.43 13.10
CA ILE A 23 -14.98 -7.94 11.72
C ILE A 23 -14.42 -6.84 10.81
N SER A 24 -14.96 -5.61 10.90
CA SER A 24 -14.47 -4.47 10.12
C SER A 24 -12.99 -4.16 10.43
N ALA A 25 -12.61 -4.09 11.71
CA ALA A 25 -11.23 -3.82 12.11
C ALA A 25 -10.26 -4.94 11.67
N ARG A 26 -10.70 -6.21 11.73
CA ARG A 26 -9.92 -7.36 11.22
C ARG A 26 -9.74 -7.27 9.71
N ASN A 27 -10.82 -7.05 8.97
CA ASN A 27 -10.79 -6.97 7.52
C ASN A 27 -9.92 -5.79 7.05
N LYS A 28 -9.98 -4.64 7.73
CA LYS A 28 -9.08 -3.51 7.44
C LYS A 28 -7.61 -3.91 7.56
N LYS A 29 -7.21 -4.63 8.62
CA LYS A 29 -5.84 -5.13 8.77
C LYS A 29 -5.44 -6.11 7.66
N ILE A 30 -6.33 -7.04 7.30
CA ILE A 30 -6.09 -8.01 6.24
C ILE A 30 -5.92 -7.29 4.89
N ILE A 31 -6.84 -6.37 4.56
CA ILE A 31 -6.78 -5.59 3.32
C ILE A 31 -5.49 -4.77 3.27
N SER A 32 -5.12 -4.08 4.35
CA SER A 32 -3.87 -3.33 4.41
C SER A 32 -2.66 -4.24 4.19
N PHE A 33 -2.63 -5.42 4.80
CA PHE A 33 -1.55 -6.39 4.58
C PHE A 33 -1.50 -6.87 3.12
N LEU A 34 -2.64 -7.19 2.51
CA LEU A 34 -2.72 -7.62 1.12
C LEU A 34 -2.29 -6.51 0.16
N VAL A 35 -2.72 -5.28 0.37
CA VAL A 35 -2.36 -4.12 -0.47
C VAL A 35 -0.87 -3.84 -0.37
N LEU A 36 -0.32 -3.76 0.85
CA LEU A 36 1.12 -3.54 1.04
C LEU A 36 1.93 -4.70 0.47
N GLY A 37 1.55 -5.94 0.77
CA GLY A 37 2.20 -7.13 0.22
C GLY A 37 2.18 -7.15 -1.30
N ASN A 38 1.06 -6.78 -1.93
CA ASN A 38 0.95 -6.68 -3.38
C ASN A 38 1.86 -5.59 -3.95
N LEU A 39 1.92 -4.40 -3.33
CA LEU A 39 2.82 -3.33 -3.75
C LEU A 39 4.29 -3.75 -3.67
N PHE A 40 4.70 -4.39 -2.57
CA PHE A 40 6.06 -4.91 -2.42
C PHE A 40 6.38 -6.00 -3.43
N PHE A 41 5.45 -6.92 -3.68
CA PHE A 41 5.62 -8.01 -4.64
C PHE A 41 5.83 -7.47 -6.05
N TRP A 42 4.94 -6.60 -6.53
CA TRP A 42 5.08 -6.00 -7.85
C TRP A 42 6.28 -5.06 -7.95
N GLY A 43 6.57 -4.29 -6.90
CA GLY A 43 7.77 -3.45 -6.83
C GLY A 43 9.05 -4.27 -6.97
N ALA A 44 9.15 -5.43 -6.30
CA ALA A 44 10.30 -6.31 -6.41
C ALA A 44 10.45 -6.94 -7.80
N ILE A 45 9.33 -7.31 -8.44
CA ILE A 45 9.34 -7.81 -9.83
C ILE A 45 9.82 -6.72 -10.79
N LEU A 46 9.25 -5.52 -10.68
CA LEU A 46 9.65 -4.36 -11.50
C LEU A 46 11.13 -4.03 -11.32
N TRP A 47 11.60 -4.00 -10.08
CA TRP A 47 13.01 -3.73 -9.77
C TRP A 47 13.93 -4.75 -10.46
N ARG A 48 13.65 -6.04 -10.33
CA ARG A 48 14.44 -7.08 -11.01
C ARG A 48 14.38 -6.98 -12.53
N TYR A 49 13.24 -6.57 -13.08
CA TYR A 49 13.11 -6.37 -14.51
C TYR A 49 13.98 -5.21 -14.99
N ILE A 50 13.98 -4.08 -14.27
CA ILE A 50 14.82 -2.91 -14.56
C ILE A 50 16.30 -3.31 -14.52
N GLU A 51 16.74 -3.97 -13.46
CA GLU A 51 18.12 -4.42 -13.28
C GLU A 51 18.56 -5.40 -14.38
N ARG A 52 17.71 -6.35 -14.75
CA ARG A 52 18.03 -7.35 -15.78
C ARG A 52 18.16 -6.77 -17.18
N ASN A 53 17.41 -5.70 -17.48
CA ASN A 53 17.39 -5.09 -18.81
C ASN A 53 18.28 -3.83 -18.89
N ASP A 54 19.06 -3.54 -17.85
CA ASP A 54 19.91 -2.34 -17.74
C ASP A 54 19.16 -1.05 -18.08
N ILE A 55 17.90 -0.96 -17.63
CA ILE A 55 17.04 0.19 -17.90
C ILE A 55 17.52 1.36 -17.04
N ASP A 56 18.10 2.38 -17.68
CA ASP A 56 18.47 3.62 -17.01
C ASP A 56 17.23 4.48 -16.74
N VAL A 57 16.58 4.20 -15.61
CA VAL A 57 15.41 4.93 -15.14
C VAL A 57 15.71 6.43 -14.94
N MET A 58 16.95 6.80 -14.61
CA MET A 58 17.31 8.18 -14.32
C MET A 58 17.32 9.04 -15.57
N SER A 59 17.80 8.51 -16.70
CA SER A 59 17.72 9.22 -17.98
C SER A 59 16.25 9.47 -18.39
N TYR A 60 15.38 8.46 -18.28
CA TYR A 60 13.94 8.63 -18.56
C TYR A 60 13.28 9.69 -17.68
N ILE A 61 13.57 9.72 -16.38
CA ILE A 61 13.06 10.73 -15.46
C ILE A 61 13.56 12.12 -15.86
N TYR A 62 14.84 12.25 -16.22
CA TYR A 62 15.43 13.49 -16.63
C TYR A 62 14.79 14.04 -17.92
N GLU A 63 14.61 13.19 -18.94
CA GLU A 63 13.93 13.56 -20.18
C GLU A 63 12.49 14.03 -19.93
N LEU A 64 11.74 13.31 -19.10
CA LEU A 64 10.38 13.69 -18.71
C LEU A 64 10.34 15.05 -18.02
N LYS A 65 11.26 15.28 -17.08
CA LYS A 65 11.37 16.56 -16.37
C LYS A 65 11.68 17.71 -17.33
N GLN A 66 12.60 17.51 -18.28
CA GLN A 66 12.93 18.53 -19.27
C GLN A 66 11.73 18.85 -20.16
N ARG A 67 11.03 17.84 -20.68
CA ARG A 67 9.82 18.05 -21.49
C ARG A 67 8.73 18.83 -20.76
N ILE A 68 8.56 18.62 -19.45
CA ILE A 68 7.60 19.38 -18.64
C ILE A 68 8.04 20.84 -18.53
N ILE A 69 9.33 21.09 -18.28
CA ILE A 69 9.87 22.46 -18.20
C ILE A 69 9.71 23.18 -19.54
N ASP A 70 10.01 22.52 -20.65
CA ASP A 70 9.88 23.06 -22.00
C ASP A 70 8.42 23.39 -22.39
N GLN A 71 7.44 22.73 -21.77
CA GLN A 71 6.01 23.04 -21.97
C GLN A 71 5.50 24.18 -21.09
N ILE A 72 6.20 24.48 -20.00
CA ILE A 72 5.83 25.55 -19.05
C ILE A 72 6.46 26.89 -19.45
N ASN A 73 7.62 26.87 -20.09
CA ASN A 73 8.30 28.04 -20.65
C ASN A 73 7.77 28.41 -22.04
#